data_AF-A0A3D5H853-F1
#
_entry.id   AF-A0A3D5H853-F1
#
_cell.length_a   1.000
_cell.length_b   1.000
_cell.length_c   1.000
_cell.angle_alpha   90.00
_cell.angle_beta   90.00
_cell.angle_gamma   90.00
#
_symmetry.space_group_name_H-M   'P 1'
#
loop_
_entity.id
_entity.type
_entity.pdbx_description
1 polymer ?
#
loop_
_entity_poly.entity_id
_entity_poly.type
_entity_poly.pdbx_seq_one_letter_code
_entity_poly.pdbx_strand_id
1 'polypeptide(L)'
;LITGAGADRVITMDLHAPQIQGFFDIPVDHLYSSAVLVKHFKKKKVNNLAVASPDVGGIKMARAYAKRLEADLIVIDKRRPRQNEAEVMNVIGDVRR
;
A
#
# COMPACT_ATOMS: atom_id res chain seq x y z
N LEU A 1 -15.43 5.00 -21.34
CA LEU A 1 -15.12 3.81 -22.18
C LEU A 1 -15.74 2.55 -21.60
N ILE A 2 -15.37 2.11 -20.39
CA ILE A 2 -15.89 0.86 -19.78
C ILE A 2 -17.43 0.87 -19.66
N THR A 3 -18.00 1.87 -18.99
CA THR A 3 -19.48 2.01 -18.90
C THR A 3 -20.12 2.18 -20.27
N GLY A 4 -19.54 3.04 -21.13
CA GLY A 4 -20.05 3.29 -22.48
C GLY A 4 -19.99 2.09 -23.42
N ALA A 5 -19.15 1.09 -23.13
CA ALA A 5 -19.08 -0.18 -23.86
C ALA A 5 -20.13 -1.19 -23.37
N GLY A 6 -20.95 -0.86 -22.36
CA GLY A 6 -22.04 -1.69 -21.86
C GLY A 6 -21.69 -2.53 -20.63
N ALA A 7 -20.63 -2.19 -19.88
CA ALA A 7 -20.37 -2.86 -18.61
C ALA A 7 -21.37 -2.40 -17.53
N ASP A 8 -21.99 -3.34 -16.82
CA ASP A 8 -22.97 -3.05 -15.76
C ASP A 8 -22.34 -2.96 -14.35
N ARG A 9 -21.11 -3.45 -14.20
CA ARG A 9 -20.38 -3.50 -12.92
C ARG A 9 -18.88 -3.61 -13.16
N VAL A 10 -18.09 -3.07 -12.24
CA VAL A 10 -16.64 -3.27 -12.20
C VAL A 10 -16.27 -4.06 -10.96
N ILE A 11 -15.46 -5.11 -11.13
CA ILE A 11 -14.79 -5.80 -10.01
C ILE A 11 -13.30 -5.58 -10.19
N THR A 12 -12.64 -5.06 -9.17
CA THR A 12 -11.21 -4.73 -9.23
C THR A 12 -10.55 -4.93 -7.88
N MET A 13 -9.22 -4.89 -7.84
CA MET A 13 -8.43 -5.08 -6.64
C MET A 13 -7.34 -4.02 -6.53
N ASP A 14 -7.17 -3.45 -5.32
CA ASP A 14 -6.08 -2.53 -4.98
C ASP A 14 -5.87 -1.38 -5.99
N LEU A 15 -6.94 -0.63 -6.29
CA LEU A 15 -6.85 0.63 -7.02
C LEU A 15 -5.76 1.54 -6.44
N HIS A 16 -4.97 2.13 -7.32
CA HIS A 16 -3.90 3.06 -6.95
C HIS A 16 -4.41 4.21 -6.07
N ALA A 17 -5.60 4.72 -6.39
CA ALA A 17 -6.34 5.67 -5.56
C ALA A 17 -7.78 5.18 -5.37
N PRO A 18 -8.31 5.09 -4.13
CA PRO A 18 -9.68 4.64 -3.89
C PRO A 18 -10.73 5.56 -4.53
N GLN A 19 -10.41 6.82 -4.77
CA GLN A 19 -11.28 7.80 -5.42
C GLN A 19 -11.64 7.43 -6.86
N ILE A 20 -10.85 6.57 -7.52
CA ILE A 20 -11.15 6.07 -8.88
C ILE A 20 -12.53 5.39 -8.93
N GLN A 21 -13.02 4.85 -7.80
CA GLN A 21 -14.39 4.32 -7.73
C GLN A 21 -15.45 5.37 -8.13
N GLY A 22 -15.24 6.63 -7.76
CA GLY A 22 -16.17 7.72 -8.10
C GLY A 22 -16.13 8.15 -9.57
N PHE A 23 -15.26 7.56 -10.40
CA PHE A 23 -15.24 7.80 -11.85
C PHE A 23 -16.18 6.86 -12.62
N PHE A 24 -16.81 5.92 -11.94
CA PHE A 24 -17.76 4.98 -12.54
C PHE A 24 -19.17 5.33 -12.09
N ASP A 25 -20.08 5.46 -13.06
CA ASP A 25 -21.53 5.60 -12.82
C ASP A 25 -22.22 4.26 -12.51
N ILE A 26 -21.46 3.17 -12.51
CA ILE A 26 -21.91 1.79 -12.25
C ILE A 26 -21.28 1.26 -10.96
N PRO A 27 -21.89 0.27 -10.29
CA PRO A 27 -21.33 -0.33 -9.08
C PRO A 27 -19.88 -0.82 -9.27
N VAL A 28 -19.02 -0.51 -8.29
CA VAL A 28 -17.63 -0.95 -8.25
C VAL A 28 -17.37 -1.77 -6.99
N ASP A 29 -17.06 -3.05 -7.15
CA ASP A 29 -16.55 -3.90 -6.08
C ASP A 29 -15.02 -3.74 -6.00
N HIS A 30 -14.54 -2.93 -5.05
CA HIS A 30 -13.10 -2.74 -4.82
C HIS A 30 -12.60 -3.69 -3.73
N LEU A 31 -11.98 -4.77 -4.17
CA LEU A 31 -11.39 -5.79 -3.31
C LEU A 31 -9.99 -5.36 -2.83
N TYR A 32 -9.58 -5.91 -1.68
CA TYR A 32 -8.26 -5.64 -1.10
C TYR A 32 -7.46 -6.93 -0.92
N SER A 33 -6.29 -7.04 -1.55
CA SER A 33 -5.40 -8.20 -1.40
C SER A 33 -4.89 -8.39 0.04
N SER A 34 -4.95 -7.33 0.84
CA SER A 34 -4.52 -7.33 2.24
C SER A 34 -5.09 -8.46 3.09
N ALA A 35 -6.30 -8.94 2.80
CA ALA A 35 -6.89 -10.08 3.51
C ALA A 35 -6.08 -11.37 3.34
N VAL A 36 -5.57 -11.61 2.13
CA VAL A 36 -4.75 -12.79 1.80
C VAL A 36 -3.30 -12.58 2.21
N LEU A 37 -2.73 -11.40 1.91
CA LEU A 37 -1.33 -11.10 2.19
C LEU A 37 -1.03 -11.07 3.69
N VAL A 38 -1.89 -10.46 4.51
CA VAL A 38 -1.70 -10.47 5.97
C VAL A 38 -1.71 -11.90 6.50
N LYS A 39 -2.66 -12.73 6.06
CA LYS A 39 -2.73 -14.14 6.46
C LYS A 39 -1.47 -14.91 6.04
N HIS A 40 -0.96 -14.65 4.83
CA HIS A 40 0.28 -15.26 4.34
C HIS A 40 1.49 -14.89 5.21
N PHE A 41 1.68 -13.61 5.52
CA PHE A 41 2.82 -13.16 6.32
C PHE A 41 2.71 -13.59 7.79
N LYS A 42 1.52 -13.60 8.39
CA LYS A 42 1.33 -14.19 9.74
C LYS A 42 1.76 -15.66 9.80
N LYS A 43 1.49 -16.44 8.76
CA LYS A 43 1.89 -17.86 8.70
C LYS A 43 3.39 -18.07 8.61
N LYS A 44 4.15 -17.11 8.07
CA LYS A 44 5.61 -17.23 7.97
C LYS A 44 6.32 -17.12 9.31
N LYS A 45 5.66 -16.63 10.37
CA LYS A 45 6.25 -16.45 11.72
C LYS A 45 7.62 -15.79 11.67
N VAL A 46 7.73 -14.70 10.89
CA VAL A 46 8.97 -13.94 10.78
C VAL A 46 9.25 -13.28 12.13
N ASN A 47 10.37 -13.65 12.76
CA ASN A 47 10.84 -12.97 13.96
C ASN A 47 11.27 -11.54 13.59
N ASN A 48 10.96 -10.58 14.48
CA ASN A 48 11.32 -9.18 14.27
C ASN A 48 10.77 -8.59 12.95
N LEU A 49 9.48 -8.80 12.68
CA LEU A 49 8.84 -8.32 11.46
C LEU A 49 8.67 -6.79 11.50
N ALA A 50 9.08 -6.13 10.41
CA ALA A 50 8.79 -4.73 10.15
C ALA A 50 8.18 -4.57 8.74
N VAL A 51 7.28 -3.59 8.59
CA VAL A 51 6.68 -3.19 7.31
C VAL A 51 7.27 -1.84 6.92
N ALA A 52 7.88 -1.76 5.73
CA ALA A 52 8.52 -0.55 5.26
C ALA A 52 7.70 0.17 4.17
N SER A 53 7.54 1.48 4.30
CA SER A 53 7.07 2.36 3.21
C SER A 53 8.27 2.99 2.51
N PRO A 54 8.45 2.78 1.19
CA PRO A 54 9.60 3.30 0.45
C PRO A 54 9.52 4.81 0.14
N ASP A 55 8.34 5.40 0.33
CA ASP A 55 8.03 6.81 0.12
C ASP A 55 6.85 7.24 1.03
N VAL A 56 6.51 8.53 0.96
CA VAL A 56 5.44 9.13 1.77
C VAL A 56 4.04 8.68 1.32
N GLY A 57 3.84 8.41 0.03
CA GLY A 57 2.54 8.01 -0.53
C GLY A 57 2.08 6.65 -0.01
N GLY A 58 3.02 5.72 0.18
CA GLY A 58 2.77 4.39 0.70
C GLY A 58 2.49 4.30 2.21
N ILE A 59 2.73 5.37 3.00
CA ILE A 59 2.73 5.28 4.47
C ILE A 59 1.40 4.79 5.02
N LYS A 60 0.28 5.26 4.46
CA LYS A 60 -1.06 4.86 4.91
C LYS A 60 -1.27 3.36 4.73
N MET A 61 -0.85 2.82 3.58
CA MET A 61 -0.93 1.39 3.29
C MET A 61 0.01 0.60 4.21
N ALA A 62 1.28 0.98 4.28
CA ALA A 62 2.28 0.33 5.12
C ALA A 62 1.85 0.29 6.60
N ARG A 63 1.29 1.39 7.13
CA ARG A 63 0.75 1.46 8.49
C ARG A 63 -0.43 0.50 8.70
N ALA A 64 -1.33 0.38 7.73
CA ALA A 64 -2.45 -0.57 7.83
C ALA A 64 -1.96 -2.03 7.86
N TYR A 65 -0.93 -2.36 7.07
CA TYR A 65 -0.29 -3.68 7.12
C TYR A 65 0.44 -3.92 8.44
N ALA A 66 1.26 -2.96 8.90
CA ALA A 66 1.99 -3.04 10.17
C ALA A 66 1.04 -3.32 11.35
N LYS A 67 -0.07 -2.58 11.43
CA LYS A 67 -1.09 -2.78 12.47
C LYS A 67 -1.72 -4.17 12.42
N ARG A 68 -2.03 -4.69 11.23
CA ARG A 68 -2.63 -6.02 11.08
C ARG A 68 -1.65 -7.16 11.33
N LEU A 69 -0.37 -6.94 11.06
CA LEU A 69 0.71 -7.91 11.26
C LEU A 69 1.34 -7.84 12.66
N GLU A 70 0.94 -6.86 13.49
CA GLU A 70 1.54 -6.60 14.80
C GLU A 70 3.06 -6.40 14.66
N ALA A 71 3.44 -5.65 13.63
CA ALA A 71 4.81 -5.43 13.17
C ALA A 71 5.19 -3.94 13.31
N ASP A 72 6.50 -3.68 13.39
CA ASP A 72 7.03 -2.32 13.41
C ASP A 72 6.83 -1.63 12.04
N LEU A 73 6.69 -0.30 12.03
CA LEU A 73 6.56 0.49 10.80
C LEU A 73 7.86 1.24 10.52
N ILE A 74 8.43 1.03 9.34
CA ILE A 74 9.58 1.76 8.84
C ILE A 74 9.10 2.70 7.72
N VAL A 75 9.55 3.95 7.72
CA VAL A 75 9.25 4.92 6.67
C VAL A 75 10.54 5.50 6.14
N ILE A 76 10.70 5.45 4.81
CA ILE A 76 11.83 6.06 4.12
C ILE A 76 11.40 7.44 3.62
N ASP A 77 11.99 8.49 4.16
CA ASP A 77 11.86 9.86 3.63
C ASP A 77 12.91 10.04 2.52
N LYS A 78 12.46 9.87 1.27
CA LYS A 78 13.26 10.18 0.08
C LYS A 78 12.90 11.58 -0.40
N ARG A 79 13.83 12.52 -0.26
CA ARG A 79 13.74 13.83 -0.90
C ARG A 79 14.56 13.79 -2.19
N ARG A 80 14.00 14.28 -3.30
CA ARG A 80 14.71 14.45 -4.57
C ARG A 80 15.01 15.92 -4.78
N PRO A 81 16.19 16.42 -4.38
CA PRO A 81 16.58 17.80 -4.65
C PRO A 81 16.80 18.06 -6.16
N ARG A 82 17.12 17.03 -6.96
CA ARG A 82 17.27 17.10 -8.43
C ARG A 82 16.83 15.79 -9.12
N GLN A 83 16.61 15.85 -10.44
CA GLN A 83 16.43 14.66 -11.29
C GLN A 83 17.67 13.75 -11.19
N ASN A 84 17.47 12.45 -11.01
CA ASN A 84 18.50 11.40 -10.89
C ASN A 84 19.42 11.40 -9.65
N GLU A 85 19.23 12.30 -8.68
CA GLU A 85 19.90 12.22 -7.36
C GLU A 85 18.88 11.75 -6.31
N ALA A 86 18.88 10.46 -6.00
CA ALA A 86 18.06 9.89 -4.92
C ALA A 86 18.91 9.68 -3.68
N GLU A 87 19.11 10.74 -2.88
CA GLU A 87 19.66 10.57 -1.54
C GLU A 87 18.56 10.01 -0.62
N VAL A 88 18.83 8.86 0.01
CA VAL A 88 17.98 8.33 1.09
C VAL A 88 18.27 9.20 2.31
N MET A 89 17.43 10.21 2.56
CA MET A 89 17.75 11.24 3.53
C MET A 89 17.47 10.81 4.97
N ASN A 90 16.38 10.08 5.23
CA ASN A 90 16.08 9.61 6.60
C ASN A 90 15.27 8.31 6.60
N VAL A 91 15.55 7.44 7.57
CA VAL A 91 14.72 6.28 7.91
C VAL A 91 14.09 6.53 9.28
N ILE A 92 12.76 6.50 9.33
CA ILE A 92 11.97 6.68 10.56
C ILE A 92 11.43 5.32 10.98
N GLY A 93 11.77 4.88 12.19
CA GLY A 93 11.47 3.56 12.73
C GLY A 93 12.75 2.87 13.20
N ASP A 94 12.61 1.89 14.10
CA ASP A 94 13.76 1.12 14.55
C ASP A 94 14.12 0.05 13.53
N VAL A 95 15.32 0.16 12.95
CA VAL A 95 15.86 -0.75 11.94
C VAL A 95 17.02 -1.57 12.50
N ARG A 96 17.48 -1.28 13.73
CA ARG A 96 18.64 -1.93 14.34
C ARG A 96 18.16 -2.85 15.46
N ARG A 97 18.08 -4.15 15.16
CA ARG A 97 17.93 -5.21 16.15
C ARG A 97 18.92 -6.32 15.84
#